data_AF-A0A523HG61-F1
#
_entry.id   AF-A0A523HG61-F1
#
_cell.length_a   1.000
_cell.length_b   1.000
_cell.length_c   1.000
_cell.angle_alpha   90.00
_cell.angle_beta   90.00
_cell.angle_gamma   90.00
#
_symmetry.space_group_name_H-M   'P 1'
#
loop_
_entity.id
_entity.type
_entity.pdbx_description
1 polymer ?
#
loop_
_entity_poly.entity_id
_entity_poly.type
_entity_poly.pdbx_seq_one_letter_code
_entity_poly.pdbx_strand_id
1 'polypeptide(L)'
;MSASHASGSLDDGASSAADDRTLIRIGAVSAIIGAVLFMVANILHARSPNIEITQAQIEAVAASDIWLTDHLVLLVSGLLLLGGLVALRKSISGQPGAAWAEFGYVSALVSTGLWVVLIGLDGTPQRSCTTPMLPHPAQEP
;
A
#
# COMPACT_ATOMS: atom_id res chain seq x y z
N MET A 1 -5.40 55.25 -5.08
CA MET A 1 -4.63 54.00 -5.29
C MET A 1 -4.23 53.45 -3.93
N SER A 2 -4.25 52.12 -3.76
CA SER A 2 -3.80 51.36 -2.57
C SER A 2 -4.85 51.03 -1.49
N ALA A 3 -5.78 50.13 -1.82
CA ALA A 3 -6.58 49.35 -0.85
C ALA A 3 -6.84 47.91 -1.37
N SER A 4 -6.78 47.69 -2.69
CA SER A 4 -6.99 46.40 -3.35
C SER A 4 -5.90 45.33 -3.07
N HIS A 5 -4.75 45.69 -2.52
CA HIS A 5 -3.62 44.76 -2.35
C HIS A 5 -3.63 44.02 -1.01
N ALA A 6 -4.36 44.52 -0.01
CA ALA A 6 -4.42 43.95 1.34
C ALA A 6 -5.53 42.88 1.50
N SER A 7 -6.62 42.96 0.72
CA SER A 7 -7.69 41.96 0.77
C SER A 7 -7.26 40.61 0.17
N GLY A 8 -6.49 40.61 -0.93
CA GLY A 8 -6.01 39.39 -1.57
C GLY A 8 -5.15 38.51 -0.66
N SER A 9 -4.23 39.12 0.12
CA SER A 9 -3.34 38.36 1.02
C SER A 9 -4.07 37.63 2.15
N LEU A 10 -5.23 38.14 2.61
CA LEU A 10 -6.00 37.51 3.69
C LEU A 10 -6.85 36.35 3.14
N ASP A 11 -7.44 36.54 1.96
CA ASP A 11 -8.24 35.52 1.27
C ASP A 11 -7.36 34.34 0.79
N ASP A 12 -6.13 34.63 0.33
CA ASP A 12 -5.14 33.63 -0.06
C ASP A 12 -4.66 32.79 1.13
N GLY A 13 -4.45 33.41 2.30
CA GLY A 13 -4.05 32.70 3.52
C GLY A 13 -5.17 31.82 4.10
N ALA A 14 -6.42 32.29 4.05
CA ALA A 14 -7.58 31.53 4.51
C ALA A 14 -7.88 30.31 3.62
N SER A 15 -7.75 30.45 2.31
CA SER A 15 -7.93 29.35 1.35
C SER A 15 -6.86 28.27 1.50
N SER A 16 -5.58 28.64 1.63
CA SER A 16 -4.49 27.68 1.85
C SER A 16 -4.66 26.86 3.13
N ALA A 17 -5.09 27.50 4.23
CA ALA A 17 -5.29 26.82 5.50
C ALA A 17 -6.49 25.85 5.47
N ALA A 18 -7.55 26.21 4.73
CA ALA A 18 -8.70 25.33 4.50
C ALA A 18 -8.34 24.12 3.63
N ASP A 19 -7.51 24.33 2.61
CA ASP A 19 -6.98 23.28 1.74
C ASP A 19 -6.11 22.29 2.51
N ASP A 20 -5.19 22.78 3.36
CA ASP A 20 -4.35 21.93 4.19
C ASP A 20 -5.16 21.08 5.18
N ARG A 21 -6.21 21.66 5.79
CA ARG A 21 -7.12 20.92 6.68
C ARG A 21 -7.89 19.84 5.92
N THR A 22 -8.28 20.12 4.68
CA THR A 22 -8.98 19.16 3.82
C THR A 22 -8.05 18.01 3.43
N LEU A 23 -6.81 18.31 3.05
CA LEU A 23 -5.78 17.31 2.74
C LEU A 23 -5.49 16.41 3.95
N ILE A 24 -5.40 16.97 5.15
CA ILE A 24 -5.18 16.19 6.38
C ILE A 24 -6.37 15.24 6.64
N ARG A 25 -7.61 15.72 6.46
CA ARG A 25 -8.82 14.89 6.62
C ARG A 25 -8.86 13.74 5.62
N ILE A 26 -8.60 14.03 4.34
CA ILE A 26 -8.54 13.01 3.29
C ILE A 26 -7.49 11.96 3.64
N GLY A 27 -6.28 12.39 4.02
CA GLY A 27 -5.23 11.45 4.42
C GLY A 27 -5.61 10.60 5.63
N ALA A 28 -6.24 11.18 6.66
CA ALA A 28 -6.70 10.41 7.82
C ALA A 28 -7.75 9.35 7.44
N VAL A 29 -8.73 9.71 6.61
CA VAL A 29 -9.74 8.77 6.10
C VAL A 29 -9.10 7.69 5.25
N SER A 30 -8.18 8.05 4.35
CA SER A 30 -7.40 7.10 3.55
C SER A 30 -6.60 6.14 4.42
N ALA A 31 -5.96 6.60 5.50
CA ALA A 31 -5.20 5.75 6.40
C ALA A 31 -6.11 4.70 7.07
N ILE A 32 -7.28 5.12 7.55
CA ILE A 32 -8.24 4.21 8.21
C ILE A 32 -8.77 3.18 7.23
N ILE A 33 -9.23 3.61 6.05
CA ILE A 33 -9.74 2.72 5.01
C ILE A 33 -8.64 1.75 4.56
N GLY A 34 -7.44 2.27 4.28
CA GLY A 34 -6.27 1.48 3.92
C GLY A 34 -5.92 0.45 5.00
N ALA A 35 -5.91 0.83 6.28
CA ALA A 35 -5.62 -0.11 7.38
C ALA A 35 -6.64 -1.26 7.44
N VAL A 36 -7.93 -0.94 7.34
CA VAL A 36 -9.01 -1.94 7.41
C VAL A 36 -8.95 -2.87 6.20
N LEU A 37 -8.83 -2.33 4.99
CA LEU A 37 -8.72 -3.13 3.77
C LEU A 37 -7.46 -4.00 3.78
N PHE A 38 -6.32 -3.46 4.21
CA PHE A 38 -5.07 -4.20 4.31
C PHE A 38 -5.21 -5.36 5.30
N MET A 39 -5.81 -5.13 6.47
CA MET A 39 -6.07 -6.18 7.47
C MET A 39 -6.93 -7.30 6.88
N VAL A 40 -8.07 -6.96 6.27
CA VAL A 40 -9.00 -7.95 5.71
C VAL A 40 -8.34 -8.72 4.57
N ALA A 41 -7.68 -8.04 3.64
CA ALA A 41 -7.00 -8.69 2.53
C ALA A 41 -5.85 -9.59 3.01
N ASN A 42 -5.09 -9.16 4.02
CA ASN A 42 -4.02 -9.99 4.59
C ASN A 42 -4.57 -11.25 5.30
N ILE A 43 -5.74 -11.18 5.94
CA ILE A 43 -6.39 -12.37 6.53
C ILE A 43 -6.80 -13.36 5.43
N LEU A 44 -7.34 -12.84 4.32
CA LEU A 44 -7.80 -13.66 3.19
C LEU A 44 -6.68 -14.15 2.27
N HIS A 45 -5.50 -13.54 2.37
CA HIS A 45 -4.37 -13.81 1.49
C HIS A 45 -3.93 -15.28 1.56
N ALA A 46 -3.99 -15.93 0.41
CA ALA A 46 -3.70 -17.36 0.29
C ALA A 46 -2.24 -17.64 0.65
N ARG A 47 -2.02 -18.54 1.61
CA ARG A 47 -0.69 -18.97 2.03
C ARG A 47 -0.71 -20.44 2.38
N SER A 48 0.36 -21.13 2.03
CA SER A 48 0.59 -22.49 2.54
C SER A 48 0.80 -22.46 4.05
N PRO A 49 0.29 -23.44 4.82
CA PRO A 49 0.69 -23.65 6.21
C PRO A 49 2.19 -23.98 6.35
N ASN A 50 2.78 -24.55 5.29
CA ASN A 50 4.18 -24.95 5.21
C ASN A 50 4.94 -23.93 4.34
N ILE A 51 5.12 -22.72 4.86
CA ILE A 51 5.69 -21.58 4.11
C ILE A 51 7.14 -21.82 3.70
N GLU A 52 7.85 -22.69 4.42
CA GLU A 52 9.23 -23.11 4.19
C GLU A 52 9.38 -24.08 3.01
N ILE A 53 8.27 -24.66 2.54
CA ILE A 53 8.26 -25.56 1.39
C ILE A 53 7.78 -24.79 0.17
N THR A 54 8.72 -24.42 -0.71
CA THR A 54 8.43 -23.65 -1.93
C THR A 54 7.33 -24.28 -2.79
N GLN A 55 7.35 -25.61 -2.94
CA GLN A 55 6.32 -26.32 -3.71
C GLN A 55 4.91 -26.15 -3.11
N ALA A 56 4.78 -26.24 -1.79
CA ALA A 56 3.49 -26.09 -1.12
C ALA A 56 2.94 -24.67 -1.25
N GLN A 57 3.81 -23.65 -1.29
CA GLN A 57 3.41 -22.28 -1.61
C GLN A 57 2.87 -22.18 -3.04
N ILE A 58 3.60 -22.69 -4.03
CA ILE A 58 3.18 -22.65 -5.44
C ILE A 58 1.80 -23.31 -5.63
N GLU A 59 1.56 -24.46 -4.98
CA GLU A 59 0.27 -25.15 -5.03
C GLU A 59 -0.86 -24.35 -4.38
N ALA A 60 -0.61 -23.73 -3.22
CA ALA A 60 -1.59 -22.88 -2.54
C ALA A 60 -1.95 -21.63 -3.38
N VAL A 61 -0.96 -21.06 -4.07
CA VAL A 61 -1.18 -19.95 -5.02
C VAL A 61 -1.97 -20.40 -6.23
N ALA A 62 -1.60 -21.53 -6.84
CA ALA A 62 -2.27 -22.05 -8.02
C ALA A 62 -3.74 -22.42 -7.77
N ALA A 63 -4.06 -22.86 -6.55
CA ALA A 63 -5.43 -23.17 -6.13
C ALA A 63 -6.26 -21.94 -5.73
N SER A 64 -5.67 -20.74 -5.70
CA SER A 64 -6.37 -19.51 -5.27
C SER A 64 -7.05 -18.78 -6.43
N ASP A 65 -8.38 -18.75 -6.40
CA ASP A 65 -9.19 -18.02 -7.37
C ASP A 65 -9.04 -16.50 -7.26
N ILE A 66 -8.70 -16.01 -6.06
CA ILE A 66 -8.66 -14.57 -5.74
C ILE A 66 -7.24 -13.99 -5.72
N TRP A 67 -6.21 -14.77 -6.07
CA TRP A 67 -4.79 -14.37 -5.99
C TRP A 67 -4.42 -13.05 -6.69
N LEU A 68 -5.09 -12.70 -7.78
CA LEU A 68 -4.81 -11.40 -8.40
C LEU A 68 -5.50 -10.27 -7.62
N THR A 69 -6.75 -10.52 -7.21
CA THR A 69 -7.58 -9.54 -6.53
C THR A 69 -7.03 -9.22 -5.14
N ASP A 70 -6.63 -10.22 -4.34
CA ASP A 70 -6.08 -9.98 -3.00
C ASP A 70 -4.78 -9.16 -3.04
N HIS A 71 -3.88 -9.39 -4.01
CA HIS A 71 -2.65 -8.62 -4.21
C HIS A 71 -2.93 -7.18 -4.61
N LEU A 72 -3.90 -6.96 -5.51
CA LEU A 72 -4.30 -5.61 -5.89
C LEU A 72 -4.93 -4.86 -4.73
N VAL A 73 -5.79 -5.52 -3.95
CA VAL A 73 -6.39 -4.91 -2.74
C VAL A 73 -5.31 -4.59 -1.72
N LEU A 74 -4.39 -5.53 -1.46
CA LEU A 74 -3.23 -5.29 -0.60
C LEU A 74 -2.49 -4.05 -1.10
N LEU A 75 -2.02 -4.04 -2.35
CA LEU A 75 -1.28 -2.95 -2.99
C LEU A 75 -1.94 -1.59 -2.78
N VAL A 76 -3.22 -1.47 -3.17
CA VAL A 76 -3.99 -0.23 -3.05
C VAL A 76 -4.11 0.20 -1.59
N SER A 77 -4.35 -0.75 -0.68
CA SER A 77 -4.48 -0.48 0.75
C SER A 77 -3.17 0.04 1.37
N GLY A 78 -2.02 -0.51 0.96
CA GLY A 78 -0.71 -0.03 1.35
C GLY A 78 -0.44 1.40 0.88
N LEU A 79 -0.84 1.75 -0.35
CA LEU A 79 -0.73 3.11 -0.87
C LEU A 79 -1.65 4.11 -0.13
N LEU A 80 -2.87 3.69 0.23
CA LEU A 80 -3.77 4.49 1.05
C LEU A 80 -3.20 4.77 2.44
N LEU A 81 -2.59 3.76 3.07
CA LEU A 81 -1.85 3.90 4.33
C LEU A 81 -0.70 4.90 4.19
N LEU A 82 0.13 4.77 3.15
CA LEU A 82 1.22 5.71 2.88
C LEU A 82 0.71 7.14 2.71
N GLY A 83 -0.39 7.35 1.99
CA GLY A 83 -1.06 8.64 1.86
C GLY A 83 -1.51 9.22 3.22
N GLY A 84 -1.97 8.36 4.12
CA GLY A 84 -2.28 8.74 5.50
C GLY A 84 -1.06 9.17 6.31
N LEU A 85 0.08 8.49 6.15
CA LEU A 85 1.33 8.89 6.79
C LEU A 85 1.87 10.23 6.27
N VAL A 86 1.68 10.54 4.98
CA VAL A 86 1.99 11.87 4.43
C VAL A 86 1.18 12.94 5.16
N ALA A 87 -0.12 12.73 5.34
CA ALA A 87 -0.98 13.66 6.07
C ALA A 87 -0.58 13.79 7.55
N LEU A 88 -0.23 12.67 8.19
CA LEU A 88 0.25 12.65 9.57
C LEU A 88 1.53 13.49 9.73
N ARG A 89 2.51 13.29 8.85
CA ARG A 89 3.75 14.08 8.78
C ARG A 89 3.47 15.58 8.64
N LYS A 90 2.57 15.96 7.72
CA LYS A 90 2.15 17.36 7.55
C LYS A 90 1.50 17.91 8.83
N SER A 91 0.66 17.12 9.50
CA SER A 91 -0.09 17.56 10.69
C SER A 91 0.77 17.82 11.93
N ILE A 92 1.93 17.15 12.06
CA ILE A 92 2.84 17.25 13.21
C ILE A 92 4.03 18.17 12.88
N SER A 93 4.10 18.72 11.67
CA SER A 93 5.19 19.63 11.26
C SER A 93 5.23 20.87 12.17
N GLY A 94 6.39 21.12 12.77
CA GLY A 94 6.59 22.23 13.73
C GLY A 94 6.11 21.95 15.17
N GLN A 95 5.66 20.75 15.48
CA GLN A 95 5.25 20.31 16.83
C GLN A 95 6.31 19.38 17.46
N PRO A 96 6.32 19.22 18.79
CA PRO A 96 7.05 18.13 19.45
C PRO A 96 6.65 16.79 18.84
N GLY A 97 7.61 16.05 18.28
CA GLY A 97 7.36 14.80 17.56
C GLY A 97 7.54 14.86 16.05
N ALA A 98 7.81 16.04 15.46
CA ALA A 98 8.05 16.18 14.03
C ALA A 98 9.18 15.24 13.52
N ALA A 99 10.27 15.07 14.28
CA ALA A 99 11.36 14.16 13.93
C ALA A 99 10.92 12.69 13.89
N TRP A 100 10.03 12.27 14.79
CA TRP A 100 9.47 10.92 14.79
C TRP A 100 8.49 10.70 13.64
N ALA A 101 7.69 11.72 13.31
CA ALA A 101 6.81 11.68 12.15
C ALA A 101 7.62 11.60 10.83
N GLU A 102 8.73 12.32 10.74
CA GLU A 102 9.67 12.25 9.61
C GLU A 102 10.28 10.85 9.49
N PHE A 103 10.81 10.33 10.59
CA PHE A 103 11.41 9.00 10.63
C PHE A 103 10.41 7.92 10.21
N GLY A 104 9.21 7.92 10.80
CA GLY A 104 8.15 6.97 10.45
C GLY A 104 7.74 7.07 8.99
N TYR A 105 7.67 8.28 8.42
CA TYR A 105 7.39 8.49 7.01
C TYR A 105 8.47 7.90 6.10
N VAL A 106 9.75 8.18 6.38
CA VAL A 106 10.87 7.64 5.59
C VAL A 106 10.92 6.12 5.68
N SER A 107 10.77 5.55 6.89
CA SER A 107 10.69 4.10 7.08
C SER A 107 9.53 3.50 6.28
N ALA A 108 8.35 4.11 6.33
CA ALA A 108 7.20 3.64 5.57
C ALA A 108 7.40 3.72 4.06
N LEU A 109 8.06 4.76 3.53
CA LEU A 109 8.40 4.84 2.11
C LEU A 109 9.30 3.69 1.68
N VAL A 110 10.38 3.43 2.44
CA VAL A 110 11.31 2.34 2.15
C VAL A 110 10.61 0.99 2.23
N SER A 111 9.86 0.74 3.31
CA SER A 111 9.10 -0.50 3.50
C SER A 111 8.05 -0.71 2.41
N THR A 112 7.32 0.35 2.02
CA THR A 112 6.33 0.27 0.94
C THR A 112 7.00 -0.04 -0.39
N GLY A 113 8.14 0.59 -0.70
CA GLY A 113 8.90 0.31 -1.92
C GLY A 113 9.36 -1.16 -2.00
N LEU A 114 9.95 -1.68 -0.92
CA LEU A 114 10.34 -3.08 -0.83
C LEU A 114 9.14 -4.02 -0.98
N TRP A 115 8.03 -3.68 -0.34
CA TRP A 115 6.82 -4.49 -0.38
C TRP A 115 6.13 -4.49 -1.75
N VAL A 116 6.15 -3.38 -2.49
CA VAL A 116 5.68 -3.33 -3.90
C VAL A 116 6.51 -4.26 -4.78
N VAL A 117 7.84 -4.31 -4.58
CA VAL A 117 8.71 -5.25 -5.30
C VAL A 117 8.34 -6.69 -4.97
N LEU A 118 8.15 -7.01 -3.68
CA LEU A 118 7.74 -8.35 -3.24
C LEU A 118 6.40 -8.77 -3.87
N ILE A 119 5.36 -7.92 -3.79
CA ILE A 119 4.05 -8.20 -4.40
C ILE A 119 4.16 -8.41 -5.91
N GLY A 120 5.02 -7.65 -6.61
CA GLY A 120 5.26 -7.83 -8.03
C GLY A 120 5.92 -9.17 -8.38
N LEU A 121 6.87 -9.60 -7.54
CA LEU A 121 7.56 -10.88 -7.68
C LEU A 121 6.66 -12.06 -7.31
N ASP A 122 5.79 -11.92 -6.31
CA ASP A 122 4.85 -12.99 -5.90
C ASP A 122 3.70 -13.13 -6.91
N GLY A 123 3.23 -12.01 -7.48
CA GLY A 123 2.07 -11.97 -8.36
C GLY A 123 2.25 -12.57 -9.76
N THR A 124 3.47 -12.68 -10.30
CA THR A 124 3.71 -12.93 -11.75
C THR A 124 4.27 -14.32 -12.14
N PRO A 125 5.15 -15.00 -11.37
CA PRO A 125 5.74 -16.28 -11.78
C PRO A 125 4.95 -17.50 -11.31
N GLN A 126 4.37 -17.47 -10.10
CA GLN A 126 3.87 -18.68 -9.43
C GLN A 126 2.62 -19.28 -10.10
N ARG A 127 1.71 -18.43 -10.60
CA ARG A 127 0.49 -18.87 -11.31
C ARG A 127 0.78 -19.44 -12.71
N SER A 128 1.88 -19.05 -13.34
CA SER A 128 2.22 -19.47 -14.71
C SER A 128 2.90 -20.85 -14.75
N CYS A 129 3.53 -21.27 -13.66
CA CYS A 129 4.21 -22.57 -13.52
C CYS A 129 3.26 -23.77 -13.48
N THR A 130 1.94 -23.57 -13.37
CA THR A 130 0.92 -24.63 -13.33
C THR A 130 0.21 -24.86 -14.67
N THR A 131 0.71 -24.29 -15.76
CA THR A 131 0.37 -24.81 -17.09
C THR A 131 0.76 -26.29 -17.11
N PRO A 132 -0.17 -27.24 -17.38
CA PRO A 132 0.14 -28.66 -17.25
C PRO A 132 1.38 -28.98 -18.10
N MET A 133 2.44 -29.48 -17.46
CA MET A 133 3.46 -30.20 -18.20
C MET A 133 2.74 -31.35 -18.91
N LEU A 134 2.81 -31.36 -20.24
CA LEU A 134 2.44 -32.53 -21.04
C LEU A 134 3.10 -33.76 -20.40
N PRO A 135 2.38 -34.90 -20.30
CA PRO A 135 2.95 -36.11 -19.72
C PRO A 135 4.29 -36.40 -20.38
N HIS A 136 5.34 -36.53 -19.56
CA HIS A 136 6.63 -36.99 -20.02
C HIS A 136 6.41 -38.38 -20.64
N PRO A 137 6.79 -38.62 -21.91
CA PRO A 137 6.65 -39.94 -22.49
C PRO A 137 7.42 -40.93 -21.60
N ALA A 138 6.74 -42.01 -21.22
CA ALA A 138 7.32 -43.07 -20.42
C ALA A 138 8.63 -43.51 -21.08
N GLN A 139 9.71 -43.46 -20.32
CA GLN A 139 10.94 -44.13 -20.72
C GLN A 139 10.64 -45.62 -20.58
N GLU A 140 10.33 -46.29 -21.69
CA GLU A 140 10.22 -47.75 -21.72
C GLU A 140 11.59 -48.36 -21.37
N PRO A 141 11.61 -49.50 -20.64
CA PRO A 141 12.80 -50.09 -20.05
C PRO A 141 13.83 -50.57 -21.06
#